data_AF-A0A0K1PUR2-F1
#
_entry.id   AF-A0A0K1PUR2-F1
#
_cell.length_a   1.000
_cell.length_b   1.000
_cell.length_c   1.000
_cell.angle_alpha   90.00
_cell.angle_beta   90.00
_cell.angle_gamma   90.00
#
_symmetry.space_group_name_H-M   'P 1'
#
loop_
_entity.id
_entity.type
_entity.pdbx_description
1 polymer ?
#
loop_
_entity_poly.entity_id
_entity_poly.type
_entity_poly.pdbx_seq_one_letter_code
_entity_poly.pdbx_strand_id
1 'polypeptide(L)'
;MIRAMRDAHEQDMLERLKTTPPPAFVFIGRSPLMSFADAVQDFETHCPTAAAWVESNYVETADFEGIRVWLRRDRAARARPR
;
A
#
# COMPACT_ATOMS: atom_id res chain seq x y z
N MET A 1 24.65 -3.97 5.48
CA MET A 1 24.13 -3.53 6.79
C MET A 1 22.80 -2.77 6.66
N ILE A 2 22.71 -1.70 5.84
CA ILE A 2 21.45 -0.94 5.65
C ILE A 2 20.33 -1.77 5.01
N ARG A 3 20.64 -2.63 4.02
CA ARG A 3 19.63 -3.50 3.37
C ARG A 3 18.99 -4.49 4.36
N ALA A 4 19.79 -5.16 5.18
CA ALA A 4 19.29 -6.10 6.18
C ALA A 4 18.37 -5.44 7.23
N MET A 5 18.63 -4.18 7.61
CA MET A 5 17.75 -3.43 8.51
C MET A 5 16.44 -3.03 7.82
N ARG A 6 16.49 -2.66 6.54
CA ARG A 6 15.29 -2.40 5.73
C ARG A 6 14.44 -3.66 5.57
N ASP A 7 15.06 -4.81 5.28
CA ASP A 7 14.37 -6.08 5.09
C ASP A 7 13.69 -6.55 6.39
N ALA A 8 14.38 -6.42 7.54
CA ALA A 8 13.80 -6.73 8.84
C ALA A 8 12.64 -5.80 9.20
N HIS A 9 12.74 -4.51 8.85
CA HIS A 9 11.67 -3.54 9.08
C HIS A 9 10.44 -3.82 8.20
N GLU A 10 10.66 -4.19 6.93
CA GLU A 10 9.58 -4.60 6.02
C GLU A 10 8.88 -5.86 6.54
N GLN A 11 9.63 -6.83 7.06
CA GLN A 11 9.08 -8.05 7.63
C GLN A 11 8.20 -7.78 8.86
N ASP A 12 8.68 -6.98 9.82
CA ASP A 12 7.88 -6.57 11.00
C ASP A 12 6.60 -5.85 10.57
N MET A 13 6.70 -4.91 9.64
CA MET A 13 5.53 -4.21 9.10
C MET A 13 4.54 -5.19 8.46
N LEU A 14 5.03 -6.12 7.64
CA LEU A 14 4.19 -7.11 6.95
C LEU A 14 3.51 -8.06 7.94
N GLU A 15 4.19 -8.51 9.00
CA GLU A 15 3.59 -9.36 10.03
C GLU A 15 2.45 -8.64 10.77
N ARG A 16 2.63 -7.36 11.05
CA ARG A 16 1.59 -6.53 11.68
C ARG A 16 0.40 -6.32 10.74
N LEU A 17 0.66 -6.06 9.46
CA LEU A 17 -0.38 -5.94 8.43
C LEU A 17 -1.17 -7.24 8.25
N LYS A 18 -0.53 -8.40 8.36
CA LYS A 18 -1.21 -9.71 8.29
C LYS A 18 -2.04 -9.99 9.54
N THR A 19 -1.54 -9.62 10.72
CA THR A 19 -2.22 -9.83 12.00
C THR A 19 -3.46 -8.94 12.15
N THR A 20 -3.37 -7.69 11.70
CA THR A 20 -4.47 -6.73 11.78
C THR A 20 -4.59 -5.96 10.47
N PRO A 21 -5.15 -6.60 9.42
CA PRO A 21 -5.21 -5.98 8.10
C PRO A 21 -6.12 -4.75 8.12
N PRO A 22 -5.59 -3.57 7.76
CA PRO A 22 -6.40 -2.35 7.74
C PRO A 22 -7.57 -2.47 6.75
N PRO A 23 -8.64 -1.68 6.92
CA PRO A 23 -9.74 -1.69 5.96
C PRO A 23 -9.35 -1.03 4.61
N ALA A 24 -8.37 -0.13 4.64
CA ALA A 24 -7.94 0.64 3.48
C ALA A 24 -6.44 1.00 3.56
N PHE A 25 -5.82 1.14 2.39
CA PHE A 25 -4.55 1.83 2.19
C PHE A 25 -4.79 3.11 1.41
N VAL A 26 -4.06 4.16 1.77
CA VAL A 26 -4.11 5.45 1.07
C VAL A 26 -2.68 5.80 0.65
N PHE A 27 -2.44 5.80 -0.65
CA PHE A 27 -1.18 6.21 -1.24
C PHE A 27 -1.28 7.67 -1.65
N ILE A 28 -0.41 8.51 -1.12
CA ILE A 28 -0.41 9.95 -1.36
C ILE A 28 0.79 10.29 -2.23
N GLY A 29 0.54 10.46 -3.53
CA GLY A 29 1.50 10.98 -4.49
C GLY A 29 1.52 12.51 -4.51
N ARG A 30 2.46 13.09 -5.28
CA ARG A 30 2.56 14.53 -5.56
C ARG A 30 2.68 15.48 -4.34
N SER A 31 3.10 15.01 -3.17
CA SER A 31 3.53 15.94 -2.13
C SER A 31 4.78 16.69 -2.61
N PRO A 32 4.87 18.02 -2.48
CA PRO A 32 5.98 18.83 -3.01
C PRO A 32 7.37 18.48 -2.42
N LEU A 33 7.44 17.57 -1.44
CA LEU A 33 8.66 17.07 -0.80
C LEU A 33 8.89 15.55 -1.00
N MET A 34 8.10 14.86 -1.82
CA MET A 34 8.28 13.43 -2.09
C MET A 34 9.20 13.22 -3.32
N SER A 35 10.15 12.28 -3.20
CA SER A 35 11.14 11.96 -4.24
C SER A 35 10.56 11.32 -5.50
N PHE A 36 9.35 10.75 -5.43
CA PHE A 36 8.68 10.08 -6.54
C PHE A 36 7.31 10.69 -6.80
N ALA A 37 6.97 10.82 -8.09
CA ALA A 37 5.66 11.31 -8.52
C ALA A 37 4.53 10.31 -8.20
N ASP A 38 4.86 9.02 -8.09
CA ASP A 38 3.93 7.92 -7.80
C ASP A 38 4.34 7.17 -6.52
N ALA A 39 3.48 7.27 -5.49
CA ALA A 39 3.69 6.64 -4.20
C ALA A 39 3.53 5.11 -4.24
N VAL A 40 2.80 4.57 -5.22
CA VAL A 40 2.66 3.12 -5.38
C VAL A 40 3.96 2.52 -5.92
N GLN A 41 4.56 3.17 -6.93
CA GLN A 41 5.84 2.75 -7.48
C GLN A 41 6.98 2.80 -6.44
N ASP A 42 6.99 3.83 -5.59
CA ASP A 42 7.92 3.92 -4.46
C ASP A 42 7.75 2.73 -3.51
N PHE A 43 6.49 2.42 -3.15
CA PHE A 43 6.18 1.29 -2.28
C PHE A 43 6.61 -0.06 -2.88
N GLU A 44 6.38 -0.30 -4.18
CA GLU A 44 6.83 -1.51 -4.90
C GLU A 44 8.37 -1.61 -4.91
N THR A 45 9.06 -0.50 -5.10
CA THR A 45 10.53 -0.44 -5.16
C THR A 45 11.17 -0.63 -3.79
N HIS A 46 10.55 -0.06 -2.76
CA HIS A 46 11.10 0.02 -1.42
C HIS A 46 10.63 -1.10 -0.48
N CYS A 47 9.47 -1.69 -0.73
CA CYS A 47 8.90 -2.76 0.08
C CYS A 47 8.22 -3.82 -0.80
N PRO A 48 8.99 -4.54 -1.65
CA PRO A 48 8.42 -5.41 -2.69
C PRO A 48 7.57 -6.56 -2.14
N THR A 49 7.91 -7.11 -0.97
CA THR A 49 7.17 -8.23 -0.36
C THR A 49 5.85 -7.74 0.24
N ALA A 50 5.89 -6.57 0.89
CA ALA A 50 4.68 -5.95 1.42
C ALA A 50 3.76 -5.45 0.29
N ALA A 51 4.32 -4.87 -0.77
CA ALA A 51 3.60 -4.43 -1.97
C ALA A 51 2.83 -5.58 -2.61
N ALA A 52 3.51 -6.71 -2.88
CA ALA A 52 2.87 -7.90 -3.44
C ALA A 52 1.71 -8.41 -2.55
N TRP A 53 1.87 -8.37 -1.23
CA TRP A 53 0.79 -8.74 -0.31
C TRP A 53 -0.39 -7.76 -0.37
N VAL A 54 -0.13 -6.45 -0.41
CA VAL A 54 -1.17 -5.41 -0.52
C VAL A 54 -1.93 -5.56 -1.85
N GLU A 55 -1.25 -5.71 -2.98
CA GLU A 55 -1.90 -5.92 -4.29
C GLU A 55 -2.79 -7.17 -4.34
N SER A 56 -2.37 -8.24 -3.66
CA SER A 56 -3.15 -9.47 -3.57
C SER A 56 -4.43 -9.28 -2.74
N ASN A 57 -4.39 -8.47 -1.68
CA ASN A 57 -5.48 -8.36 -0.70
C ASN A 57 -6.35 -7.11 -0.85
N TYR A 58 -5.86 -6.09 -1.57
CA TYR A 58 -6.50 -4.80 -1.76
C TYR A 58 -6.67 -4.51 -3.25
N VAL A 59 -7.59 -3.62 -3.56
CA VAL A 59 -7.84 -3.14 -4.92
C VAL A 59 -8.02 -1.64 -4.87
N GLU A 60 -7.48 -0.95 -5.86
CA GLU A 60 -7.76 0.47 -6.03
C GLU A 60 -9.24 0.70 -6.29
N THR A 61 -9.83 1.65 -5.57
CA THR A 61 -11.26 1.96 -5.68
C THR A 61 -11.54 3.42 -6.01
N ALA A 62 -10.57 4.31 -5.75
CA ALA A 62 -10.66 5.72 -6.10
C ALA A 62 -9.26 6.32 -6.25
N ASP A 63 -9.16 7.35 -7.10
CA ASP A 63 -8.01 8.25 -7.20
C ASP A 63 -8.52 9.69 -7.10
N PHE A 64 -8.03 10.42 -6.10
CA PHE A 64 -8.32 11.83 -5.88
C PHE A 64 -7.05 12.65 -6.17
N GLU A 65 -6.79 12.89 -7.46
CA GLU A 65 -5.68 13.72 -7.95
C GLU A 65 -4.31 13.36 -7.36
N GLY A 66 -4.00 12.07 -7.24
CA GLY A 66 -2.74 11.58 -6.66
C GLY A 66 -2.90 11.02 -5.25
N ILE A 67 -4.09 11.09 -4.66
CA ILE A 67 -4.44 10.31 -3.46
C ILE A 67 -5.18 9.05 -3.92
N ARG A 68 -4.47 7.93 -4.00
CA ARG A 68 -5.00 6.64 -4.45
C ARG A 68 -5.49 5.85 -3.24
N VAL A 69 -6.78 5.49 -3.23
CA VAL A 69 -7.42 4.76 -2.13
C VAL A 69 -7.68 3.32 -2.52
N TRP A 70 -7.03 2.43 -1.79
CA TRP A 70 -7.08 0.99 -1.99
C TRP A 70 -7.86 0.36 -0.87
N LEU A 71 -9.00 -0.26 -1.19
CA LEU A 71 -9.84 -0.94 -0.21
C LEU A 71 -9.53 -2.42 -0.20
N ARG A 72 -9.65 -3.03 0.98
CA ARG A 72 -9.52 -4.49 1.11
C ARG A 72 -10.58 -5.15 0.22
N ARG A 73 -10.21 -6.18 -0.54
CA ARG A 73 -11.05 -6.74 -1.62
C ARG A 73 -12.43 -7.19 -1.13
N ASP A 74 -12.50 -7.75 0.07
CA ASP A 74 -13.76 -8.15 0.74
C ASP A 74 -14.69 -6.95 1.04
N ARG A 75 -14.12 -5.76 1.26
CA ARG A 75 -14.85 -4.51 1.48
C ARG A 75 -15.17 -3.81 0.17
N ALA A 76 -14.26 -3.81 -0.79
CA ALA A 76 -14.46 -3.22 -2.12
C ALA A 76 -15.65 -3.88 -2.85
N ALA A 77 -15.79 -5.20 -2.74
CA ALA A 77 -16.92 -5.94 -3.33
C ALA A 77 -18.29 -5.48 -2.79
N ARG A 78 -18.35 -4.99 -1.53
CA ARG A 78 -19.57 -4.45 -0.93
C ARG A 78 -19.84 -2.98 -1.31
N ALA A 79 -18.81 -2.23 -1.68
CA ALA A 79 -18.91 -0.80 -1.95
C ALA A 79 -19.38 -0.47 -3.37
N ARG A 80 -19.38 -1.44 -4.30
CA ARG A 80 -19.82 -1.23 -5.68
C ARG A 80 -21.36 -1.16 -5.73
N PRO A 81 -21.98 -0.02 -6.07
CA PRO A 81 -23.41 0.05 -6.26
C PRO A 81 -23.82 -0.84 -7.44
N ARG A 82 -24.93 -1.58 -7.27
CA ARG A 82 -25.59 -2.34 -8.35
C ARG A 82 -26.23 -1.39 -9.35
#